data_AF-A0A6G1CX08-F1
#
_entry.id   AF-A0A6G1CX08-F1
#
_cell.length_a   1.000
_cell.length_b   1.000
_cell.length_c   1.000
_cell.angle_alpha   90.00
_cell.angle_beta   90.00
_cell.angle_gamma   90.00
#
_symmetry.space_group_name_H-M   'P 1'
#
loop_
_entity.id
_entity.type
_entity.pdbx_description
1 polymer ?
#
loop_
_entity_poly.entity_id
_entity_poly.type
_entity_poly.pdbx_seq_one_letter_code
_entity_poly.pdbx_strand_id
1 'polypeptide(L)'
;MTQTEIRIKTGMPTSTLTKHLRGLTLTKSVLKVVNSVHKRAEKIYMDARIDPSPEITGGTWYRNGQLDSNAVASARRRCLDQIDKLGIATADAIFSGISRDCPGVAYSIEQVRDILRTMALDRIIEEVKSTGVGEFSDLRAGRVCYRRGGALQGGMMEGIPCGVCPRIDECSPDGVISPSTCIYYKKWLQMDF
;
A
#
# COMPACT_ATOMS: atom_id res chain seq x y z
N MET A 1 24.78 5.20 -9.00
CA MET A 1 24.97 6.40 -9.84
C MET A 1 24.16 6.27 -11.12
N THR A 2 23.62 7.38 -11.61
CA THR A 2 22.82 7.45 -12.84
C THR A 2 23.74 7.58 -14.06
N GLN A 3 23.25 7.22 -15.25
CA GLN A 3 24.03 7.33 -16.48
C GLN A 3 24.48 8.78 -16.77
N THR A 4 23.66 9.76 -16.41
CA THR A 4 23.94 11.20 -16.57
C THR A 4 25.07 11.66 -15.65
N GLU A 5 25.06 11.25 -14.39
CA GLU A 5 26.13 11.59 -13.44
C GLU A 5 27.46 10.95 -13.82
N ILE A 6 27.43 9.69 -14.29
CA ILE A 6 28.66 9.01 -14.75
C ILE A 6 29.20 9.75 -15.97
N ARG A 7 28.35 10.16 -16.92
CA ARG A 7 28.76 10.95 -18.08
C ARG A 7 29.41 12.28 -17.70
N ILE A 8 28.82 13.01 -16.75
CA ILE A 8 29.36 14.31 -16.30
C ILE A 8 30.73 14.10 -15.66
N LYS A 9 30.91 13.06 -14.84
CA LYS A 9 32.19 12.80 -14.16
C LYS A 9 33.28 12.24 -15.07
N THR A 10 32.93 11.43 -16.08
CA THR A 10 33.93 10.80 -16.97
C THR A 10 34.19 11.58 -18.25
N GLY A 11 33.34 12.56 -18.60
CA GLY A 11 33.45 13.34 -19.84
C GLY A 11 33.27 12.51 -21.13
N MET A 12 32.80 11.27 -21.02
CA MET A 12 32.72 10.35 -22.17
C MET A 12 31.47 10.59 -23.05
N PRO A 13 31.56 10.34 -24.37
CA PRO A 13 30.39 10.30 -25.25
C PRO A 13 29.38 9.23 -24.82
N THR A 14 28.08 9.56 -24.93
CA THR A 14 26.96 8.70 -24.47
C THR A 14 26.96 7.30 -25.09
N SER A 15 27.31 7.18 -26.37
CA SER A 15 27.37 5.91 -27.10
C SER A 15 28.46 4.99 -26.55
N THR A 16 29.66 5.53 -26.30
CA THR A 16 30.80 4.81 -25.71
C THR A 16 30.53 4.41 -24.28
N LEU A 17 29.94 5.32 -23.49
CA LEU A 17 29.54 5.05 -22.10
C LEU A 17 28.54 3.90 -22.01
N THR A 18 27.53 3.88 -22.90
CA THR A 18 26.51 2.82 -22.92
C THR A 18 27.11 1.45 -23.24
N LYS A 19 28.07 1.37 -24.17
CA LYS A 19 28.80 0.14 -24.49
C LYS A 19 29.61 -0.37 -23.30
N HIS A 20 30.35 0.50 -22.63
CA HIS A 20 31.15 0.14 -21.45
C HIS A 20 30.26 -0.30 -20.29
N LEU A 21 29.18 0.42 -20.00
CA LEU A 21 28.23 0.04 -18.95
C LEU A 21 27.58 -1.31 -19.24
N ARG A 22 27.23 -1.61 -20.51
CA ARG A 22 26.74 -2.94 -20.89
C ARG A 22 27.81 -4.02 -20.69
N GLY A 23 29.07 -3.77 -21.06
CA GLY A 23 30.16 -4.73 -20.83
C GLY A 23 30.42 -4.99 -19.35
N LEU A 24 30.38 -3.95 -18.52
CA LEU A 24 30.58 -4.06 -17.07
C LEU A 24 29.41 -4.74 -16.35
N THR A 25 28.20 -4.62 -16.89
CA THR A 25 26.99 -5.26 -16.36
C THR A 25 26.86 -6.71 -16.84
N LEU A 26 26.99 -6.96 -18.15
CA LEU A 26 26.65 -8.24 -18.79
C LEU A 26 27.84 -9.21 -18.86
N THR A 27 29.05 -8.70 -19.09
CA THR A 27 30.24 -9.56 -19.33
C THR A 27 31.06 -9.76 -18.07
N LYS A 28 31.21 -8.72 -17.25
CA LYS A 28 32.00 -8.78 -16.00
C LYS A 28 31.16 -8.91 -14.73
N SER A 29 29.84 -8.70 -14.80
CA SER A 29 28.91 -8.76 -13.65
C SER A 29 29.37 -7.96 -12.43
N VAL A 30 30.13 -6.88 -12.64
CA VAL A 30 30.66 -6.01 -11.57
C VAL A 30 29.62 -4.98 -11.16
N LEU A 31 28.76 -4.58 -12.10
CA LEU A 31 27.70 -3.61 -11.86
C LEU A 31 26.33 -4.29 -12.01
N LYS A 32 25.42 -4.02 -11.07
CA LYS A 32 23.99 -4.30 -11.22
C LYS A 32 23.20 -3.03 -11.51
N VAL A 33 22.13 -3.19 -12.27
CA VAL A 33 21.21 -2.10 -12.64
C VAL A 33 19.97 -2.20 -11.78
N VAL A 34 19.67 -1.14 -11.06
CA VAL A 34 18.47 -1.01 -10.23
C VAL A 34 17.66 0.17 -10.75
N ASN A 35 16.34 0.00 -10.85
CA ASN A 35 15.43 1.07 -11.19
C ASN A 35 15.03 1.82 -9.92
N SER A 36 15.05 3.15 -9.97
CA SER A 36 14.55 3.97 -8.86
C SER A 36 13.02 3.91 -8.80
N VAL A 37 12.45 3.74 -7.62
CA VAL A 37 10.99 3.87 -7.41
C VAL A 37 10.51 5.30 -7.58
N HIS A 38 11.32 6.27 -7.13
CA HIS A 38 11.02 7.71 -7.26
C HIS A 38 11.10 8.19 -8.71
N LYS A 39 12.05 7.66 -9.49
CA LYS A 39 12.26 8.00 -10.91
C LYS A 39 12.31 6.73 -11.75
N ARG A 40 11.13 6.22 -12.10
CA ARG A 40 10.95 4.92 -12.77
C ARG A 40 11.73 4.76 -14.09
N ALA A 41 11.98 5.85 -14.81
CA ALA A 41 12.75 5.84 -16.07
C ALA A 41 14.27 5.87 -15.86
N GLU A 42 14.74 6.15 -14.64
CA GLU A 42 16.15 6.34 -14.34
C GLU A 42 16.80 5.05 -13.83
N LYS A 43 17.85 4.63 -14.54
CA LYS A 43 18.65 3.45 -14.21
C LYS A 43 19.82 3.85 -13.32
N ILE A 44 19.89 3.25 -12.14
CA ILE A 44 20.97 3.43 -11.19
C ILE A 44 21.90 2.22 -11.30
N TYR A 45 23.15 2.49 -11.63
CA TYR A 45 24.23 1.50 -11.65
C TYR A 45 24.91 1.48 -10.28
N MET A 46 25.08 0.30 -9.73
CA MET A 46 25.74 0.08 -8.44
C MET A 46 26.61 -1.19 -8.48
N ASP A 47 27.57 -1.30 -7.56
CA ASP A 47 28.39 -2.51 -7.43
C ASP A 47 27.47 -3.72 -7.17
N ALA A 48 27.73 -4.82 -7.86
CA ALA A 48 26.90 -6.03 -7.78
C ALA A 48 26.85 -6.59 -6.36
N ARG A 49 27.91 -6.39 -5.56
CA ARG A 49 28.05 -6.93 -4.20
C ARG A 49 27.29 -6.14 -3.14
N ILE A 50 26.86 -4.91 -3.44
CA ILE A 50 26.21 -4.02 -2.47
C ILE A 50 24.70 -4.08 -2.65
N ASP A 51 23.95 -4.46 -1.63
CA ASP A 51 22.49 -4.43 -1.72
C ASP A 51 21.93 -3.01 -1.77
N PRO A 52 20.95 -2.76 -2.66
CA PRO A 52 20.35 -1.45 -2.79
C PRO A 52 19.55 -1.11 -1.54
N SER A 53 19.58 0.16 -1.11
CA SER A 53 18.77 0.60 0.02
C SER A 53 17.26 0.49 -0.30
N PRO A 54 16.42 0.18 0.71
CA PRO A 54 14.97 0.11 0.55
C PRO A 54 14.36 1.42 0.07
N GLU A 55 14.98 2.57 0.37
CA GLU A 55 14.56 3.88 -0.14
C GLU A 55 14.65 3.99 -1.67
N ILE A 56 15.59 3.27 -2.29
CA ILE A 56 15.77 3.29 -3.75
C ILE A 56 14.89 2.24 -4.42
N THR A 57 14.75 1.06 -3.81
CA THR A 57 13.98 -0.07 -4.37
C THR A 57 12.50 -0.07 -4.04
N GLY A 58 12.07 0.73 -3.05
CA GLY A 58 10.70 0.72 -2.50
C GLY A 58 10.48 -0.36 -1.45
N GLY A 59 11.51 -1.13 -1.09
CA GLY A 59 11.40 -2.21 -0.11
C GLY A 59 10.82 -3.50 -0.67
N THR A 60 10.38 -4.38 0.22
CA THR A 60 10.05 -5.78 -0.08
C THR A 60 8.79 -6.01 -0.91
N TRP A 61 7.94 -4.99 -1.07
CA TRP A 61 6.73 -5.06 -1.90
C TRP A 61 6.98 -4.67 -3.36
N TYR A 62 8.19 -4.24 -3.69
CA TYR A 62 8.56 -3.79 -5.02
C TYR A 62 9.47 -4.79 -5.71
N ARG A 63 9.18 -5.05 -6.99
CA ARG A 63 10.00 -5.88 -7.87
C ARG A 63 10.36 -5.06 -9.10
N ASN A 64 11.66 -4.89 -9.36
CA ASN A 64 12.16 -4.11 -10.50
C ASN A 64 11.62 -2.66 -10.56
N GLY A 65 11.39 -2.03 -9.40
CA GLY A 65 10.87 -0.66 -9.30
C GLY A 65 9.36 -0.52 -9.52
N GLN A 66 8.63 -1.64 -9.62
CA GLN A 66 7.17 -1.69 -9.69
C GLN A 66 6.61 -2.34 -8.43
N LEU A 67 5.50 -1.83 -7.91
CA LEU A 67 4.79 -2.45 -6.79
C LEU A 67 4.17 -3.76 -7.25
N ASP A 68 4.43 -4.85 -6.54
CA ASP A 68 3.76 -6.13 -6.76
C ASP A 68 2.37 -6.10 -6.11
N SER A 69 1.40 -5.52 -6.83
CA SER A 69 0.02 -5.41 -6.37
C SER A 69 -0.61 -6.76 -6.06
N ASN A 70 -0.20 -7.81 -6.79
CA ASN A 70 -0.71 -9.16 -6.60
C ASN A 70 -0.20 -9.74 -5.28
N ALA A 71 1.09 -9.60 -4.99
CA ALA A 71 1.66 -10.02 -3.71
C ALA A 71 1.00 -9.28 -2.53
N VAL A 72 0.83 -7.96 -2.62
CA VAL A 72 0.15 -7.15 -1.59
C VAL A 72 -1.29 -7.61 -1.38
N ALA A 73 -2.06 -7.79 -2.46
CA ALA A 73 -3.45 -8.27 -2.37
C ALA A 73 -3.52 -9.69 -1.77
N SER A 74 -2.58 -10.56 -2.14
CA SER A 74 -2.46 -11.92 -1.62
C SER A 74 -2.12 -11.95 -0.12
N ALA A 75 -1.26 -11.03 0.33
CA ALA A 75 -0.93 -10.86 1.75
C ALA A 75 -2.13 -10.33 2.54
N ARG A 76 -2.81 -9.31 2.01
CA ARG A 76 -4.01 -8.70 2.60
C ARG A 76 -5.11 -9.74 2.82
N ARG A 77 -5.40 -10.55 1.80
CA ARG A 77 -6.39 -11.64 1.89
C ARG A 77 -6.03 -12.64 2.99
N ARG A 78 -4.78 -13.10 3.03
CA ARG A 78 -4.34 -14.06 4.05
C ARG A 78 -4.39 -13.49 5.47
N CYS A 79 -4.06 -12.22 5.65
CA CYS A 79 -4.20 -11.56 6.95
C CYS A 79 -5.66 -11.54 7.41
N LEU A 80 -6.60 -11.23 6.50
CA LEU A 80 -8.04 -11.29 6.79
C LEU A 80 -8.48 -12.70 7.14
N ASP A 81 -8.10 -13.70 6.34
CA ASP A 81 -8.49 -15.08 6.59
C ASP A 81 -8.03 -15.56 8.00
N GLN A 82 -6.85 -15.13 8.48
CA GLN A 82 -6.41 -15.44 9.85
C GLN A 82 -7.20 -14.69 10.92
N ILE A 83 -7.54 -13.41 10.69
CA ILE A 83 -8.35 -12.63 11.63
C ILE A 83 -9.76 -13.20 11.72
N ASP A 84 -10.36 -13.60 10.59
CA ASP A 84 -11.70 -14.20 10.57
C ASP A 84 -11.73 -15.57 11.26
N LYS A 85 -10.65 -16.36 11.16
CA LYS A 85 -10.51 -17.65 11.87
C LYS A 85 -10.32 -17.50 13.38
N LEU A 86 -9.52 -16.52 13.80
CA LEU A 86 -9.12 -16.34 15.20
C LEU A 86 -10.05 -15.38 15.97
N GLY A 87 -10.84 -14.56 15.26
CA GLY A 87 -11.65 -13.47 15.79
C GLY A 87 -10.79 -12.27 16.21
N ILE A 88 -9.90 -12.47 17.18
CA ILE A 88 -8.94 -11.49 17.69
C ILE A 88 -7.54 -12.09 17.58
N ALA A 89 -6.65 -11.43 16.83
CA ALA A 89 -5.33 -11.96 16.56
C ALA A 89 -4.22 -10.92 16.76
N THR A 90 -3.07 -11.37 17.28
CA THR A 90 -1.85 -10.55 17.31
C THR A 90 -1.11 -10.65 15.98
N ALA A 91 -0.24 -9.68 15.68
CA ALA A 91 0.59 -9.73 14.48
C ALA A 91 1.42 -11.04 14.39
N ASP A 92 1.93 -11.52 15.52
CA ASP A 92 2.69 -12.78 15.63
C ASP A 92 1.82 -14.01 15.36
N ALA A 93 0.59 -14.04 15.86
CA ALA A 93 -0.37 -15.11 15.59
C ALA A 93 -0.77 -15.15 14.11
N ILE A 94 -1.01 -13.98 13.50
CA ILE A 94 -1.31 -13.87 12.06
C ILE A 94 -0.11 -14.36 11.24
N PHE A 95 1.11 -13.91 11.58
CA PHE A 95 2.33 -14.30 10.89
C PHE A 95 2.54 -15.82 10.92
N SER A 96 2.49 -16.42 12.11
CA SER A 96 2.63 -17.87 12.29
C SER A 96 1.53 -18.66 11.58
N GLY A 97 0.29 -18.18 11.61
CA GLY A 97 -0.83 -18.77 10.87
C GLY A 97 -0.62 -18.76 9.36
N ILE A 98 -0.11 -17.66 8.81
CA ILE A 98 0.22 -17.56 7.38
C ILE A 98 1.36 -18.51 7.00
N SER A 99 2.43 -18.58 7.81
CA SER A 99 3.55 -19.48 7.58
C SER A 99 3.12 -20.95 7.60
N ARG A 100 2.15 -21.31 8.43
CA ARG A 100 1.57 -22.66 8.50
C ARG A 100 0.71 -22.97 7.28
N ASP A 101 -0.19 -22.06 6.90
CA ASP A 101 -1.17 -22.29 5.83
C ASP A 101 -0.52 -22.18 4.43
N CYS A 102 0.58 -21.44 4.29
CA CYS A 102 1.27 -21.19 3.02
C CYS A 102 2.80 -21.15 3.21
N PRO A 103 3.47 -22.30 3.40
CA PRO A 103 4.93 -22.34 3.61
C PRO A 103 5.73 -21.88 2.37
N GLY A 104 5.13 -21.89 1.18
CA GLY A 104 5.76 -21.41 -0.05
C GLY A 104 5.88 -19.89 -0.16
N VAL A 105 5.27 -19.12 0.75
CA VAL A 105 5.29 -17.66 0.72
C VAL A 105 6.01 -17.13 1.97
N ALA A 106 7.26 -16.70 1.79
CA ALA A 106 8.07 -16.14 2.87
C ALA A 106 7.78 -14.63 3.01
N TYR A 107 6.85 -14.29 3.89
CA TYR A 107 6.75 -12.92 4.41
C TYR A 107 7.69 -12.76 5.62
N SER A 108 8.12 -11.53 5.88
CA SER A 108 8.67 -11.11 7.17
C SER A 108 7.55 -10.63 8.09
N ILE A 109 7.81 -10.63 9.40
CA ILE A 109 6.85 -10.08 10.36
C ILE A 109 6.62 -8.57 10.15
N GLU A 110 7.62 -7.84 9.66
CA GLU A 110 7.51 -6.42 9.34
C GLU A 110 6.57 -6.18 8.16
N GLN A 111 6.67 -7.00 7.11
CA GLN A 111 5.74 -6.97 5.98
C GLN A 111 4.30 -7.21 6.42
N VAL A 112 4.07 -8.18 7.30
CA VAL A 112 2.72 -8.43 7.83
C VAL A 112 2.24 -7.23 8.66
N ARG A 113 3.09 -6.64 9.50
CA ARG A 113 2.73 -5.44 10.28
C ARG A 113 2.39 -4.25 9.38
N ASP A 114 3.11 -4.04 8.29
CA ASP A 114 2.80 -2.96 7.34
C ASP A 114 1.45 -3.18 6.65
N ILE A 115 1.17 -4.42 6.24
CA ILE A 115 -0.14 -4.77 5.66
C ILE A 115 -1.26 -4.53 6.70
N LEU A 116 -1.09 -4.97 7.94
CA LEU A 116 -2.07 -4.73 9.00
C LEU A 116 -2.29 -3.24 9.25
N ARG A 117 -1.23 -2.43 9.31
CA ARG A 117 -1.35 -0.96 9.42
C ARG A 117 -2.15 -0.38 8.25
N THR A 118 -1.86 -0.77 7.01
CA THR A 118 -2.63 -0.28 5.85
C THR A 118 -4.10 -0.69 5.93
N MET A 119 -4.39 -1.91 6.35
CA MET A 119 -5.76 -2.39 6.50
C MET A 119 -6.51 -1.70 7.64
N ALA A 120 -5.81 -1.31 8.71
CA ALA A 120 -6.37 -0.53 9.80
C ALA A 120 -6.70 0.90 9.37
N LEU A 121 -5.84 1.51 8.55
CA LEU A 121 -6.10 2.80 7.91
C LEU A 121 -7.32 2.72 6.97
N ASP A 122 -7.41 1.65 6.18
CA ASP A 122 -8.56 1.37 5.30
C ASP A 122 -9.84 1.00 6.10
N ARG A 123 -9.79 0.97 7.45
CA ARG A 123 -10.88 0.58 8.37
C ARG A 123 -11.42 -0.84 8.14
N ILE A 124 -10.70 -1.66 7.39
CA ILE A 124 -11.04 -3.07 7.16
C ILE A 124 -10.86 -3.86 8.45
N ILE A 125 -9.85 -3.49 9.25
CA ILE A 125 -9.58 -4.06 10.57
C ILE A 125 -9.48 -2.95 11.60
N GLU A 126 -9.63 -3.30 12.86
CA GLU A 126 -9.45 -2.39 13.99
C GLU A 126 -8.28 -2.85 14.85
N GLU A 127 -7.39 -1.92 15.20
CA GLU A 127 -6.33 -2.15 16.18
C GLU A 127 -6.88 -1.93 17.59
N VAL A 128 -6.79 -2.96 18.43
CA VAL A 128 -7.29 -2.95 19.80
C VAL A 128 -6.18 -3.36 20.77
N LYS A 129 -6.23 -2.84 22.00
CA LYS A 129 -5.33 -3.30 23.07
C LYS A 129 -6.05 -4.35 23.91
N SER A 130 -5.40 -5.48 24.12
CA SER A 130 -5.90 -6.55 24.98
C SER A 130 -6.16 -6.00 26.39
N THR A 131 -7.34 -6.29 26.93
CA THR A 131 -7.70 -6.05 28.33
C THR A 131 -7.30 -7.22 29.24
N GLY A 132 -6.91 -8.37 28.67
CA GLY A 132 -6.59 -9.60 29.41
C GLY A 132 -7.80 -10.32 30.01
N VAL A 133 -9.02 -9.92 29.66
CA VAL A 133 -10.27 -10.48 30.17
C VAL A 133 -11.29 -10.66 29.03
N GLY A 134 -12.22 -11.60 29.18
CA GLY A 134 -13.28 -11.87 28.19
C GLY A 134 -12.70 -12.41 26.87
N GLU A 135 -13.02 -11.74 25.76
CA GLU A 135 -12.50 -12.10 24.42
C GLU A 135 -10.97 -11.97 24.30
N PHE A 136 -10.32 -11.33 25.28
CA PHE A 136 -8.86 -11.19 25.34
C PHE A 136 -8.20 -12.09 26.39
N SER A 137 -8.89 -13.08 26.94
CA SER A 137 -8.39 -13.92 28.06
C SER A 137 -7.08 -14.65 27.73
N ASP A 138 -6.88 -15.05 26.48
CA ASP A 138 -5.66 -15.75 26.03
C ASP A 138 -4.47 -14.80 25.80
N LEU A 139 -4.67 -13.48 25.95
CA LEU A 139 -3.72 -12.45 25.56
C LEU A 139 -3.38 -11.56 26.75
N ARG A 140 -2.08 -11.38 27.02
CA ARG A 140 -1.63 -10.47 28.10
C ARG A 140 -2.20 -9.06 27.89
N ALA A 141 -2.67 -8.46 28.99
CA ALA A 141 -3.17 -7.08 28.98
C ALA A 141 -2.11 -6.11 28.41
N GLY A 142 -2.58 -5.13 27.63
CA GLY A 142 -1.76 -4.12 26.95
C GLY A 142 -1.13 -4.55 25.62
N ARG A 143 -1.24 -5.83 25.23
CA ARG A 143 -0.80 -6.31 23.90
C ARG A 143 -1.66 -5.73 22.79
N VAL A 144 -1.04 -5.34 21.68
CA VAL A 144 -1.75 -4.89 20.47
C VAL A 144 -2.29 -6.09 19.70
N CYS A 145 -3.55 -6.03 19.32
CA CYS A 145 -4.28 -7.07 18.62
C CYS A 145 -5.15 -6.45 17.52
N TYR A 146 -5.59 -7.27 16.58
CA TYR A 146 -6.38 -6.87 15.45
C TYR A 146 -7.65 -7.72 15.40
N ARG A 147 -8.76 -7.08 15.07
CA ARG A 147 -10.05 -7.72 14.83
C ARG A 147 -10.70 -7.15 13.58
N ARG A 148 -11.78 -7.78 13.11
CA ARG A 148 -12.54 -7.26 11.98
C ARG A 148 -13.06 -5.85 12.29
N GLY A 149 -12.87 -4.93 11.35
CA GLY A 149 -13.42 -3.59 11.45
C GLY A 149 -14.95 -3.67 11.45
N GLY A 150 -15.58 -2.82 12.25
CA GLY A 150 -17.03 -2.66 12.23
C GLY A 150 -17.52 -2.11 10.89
N ALA A 151 -18.83 -2.19 10.66
CA ALA A 151 -19.45 -1.52 9.52
C ALA A 151 -19.06 -0.03 9.55
N LEU A 152 -18.59 0.49 8.41
CA LEU A 152 -18.38 1.91 8.23
C LEU A 152 -19.73 2.62 8.42
N GLN A 153 -19.97 3.16 9.62
CA GLN A 153 -20.98 4.19 9.79
C GLN A 153 -20.38 5.45 9.20
N GLY A 154 -20.56 5.62 7.89
CA GLY A 154 -20.27 6.87 7.20
C GLY A 154 -21.01 8.02 7.87
N GLY A 155 -20.50 9.23 7.70
CA GLY A 155 -21.18 10.42 8.20
C GLY A 155 -22.55 10.57 7.55
N MET A 156 -23.49 11.24 8.21
CA MET A 156 -24.83 11.52 7.65
C MET A 156 -24.77 12.19 6.27
N MET A 157 -23.71 12.96 6.01
CA MET A 157 -23.46 13.64 4.74
C MET A 157 -23.01 12.70 3.62
N GLU A 158 -22.42 11.55 3.93
CA GLU A 158 -21.98 10.55 2.95
C GLU A 158 -23.16 9.78 2.33
N GLY A 159 -24.29 9.76 3.05
CA GLY A 159 -25.53 9.12 2.58
C GLY A 159 -26.40 9.99 1.67
N ILE A 160 -26.06 11.27 1.48
CA ILE A 160 -26.86 12.22 0.70
C ILE A 160 -26.02 12.91 -0.39
N PRO A 161 -26.61 13.24 -1.55
CA PRO A 161 -25.86 13.82 -2.67
C PRO A 161 -25.20 15.17 -2.34
N CYS A 162 -25.69 15.88 -1.32
CA CYS A 162 -25.13 17.16 -0.90
C CYS A 162 -23.73 17.04 -0.25
N GLY A 163 -23.42 15.93 0.42
CA GLY A 163 -22.13 15.78 1.12
C GLY A 163 -20.92 15.60 0.21
N VAL A 164 -21.16 15.31 -1.07
CA VAL A 164 -20.13 15.19 -2.11
C VAL A 164 -20.37 16.16 -3.28
N CYS A 165 -21.31 17.10 -3.13
CA CYS A 165 -21.67 18.02 -4.21
C CYS A 165 -20.52 19.01 -4.48
N PRO A 166 -19.97 19.06 -5.71
CA PRO A 166 -18.85 19.94 -6.04
C PRO A 166 -19.22 21.42 -6.11
N ARG A 167 -20.52 21.74 -6.00
CA ARG A 167 -21.09 23.10 -6.12
C ARG A 167 -21.96 23.45 -4.92
N ILE A 168 -21.75 22.80 -3.78
CA ILE A 168 -22.58 23.00 -2.58
C ILE A 168 -22.55 24.47 -2.11
N ASP A 169 -21.41 25.14 -2.24
CA ASP A 169 -21.22 26.54 -1.85
C ASP A 169 -22.01 27.53 -2.74
N GLU A 170 -22.40 27.09 -3.94
CA GLU A 170 -23.19 27.87 -4.90
C GLU A 170 -24.69 27.53 -4.82
N CYS A 171 -25.06 26.55 -4.00
CA CYS A 171 -26.42 26.05 -3.89
C CYS A 171 -27.25 26.91 -2.93
N SER A 172 -28.32 27.51 -3.43
CA SER A 172 -29.26 28.30 -2.62
C SER A 172 -30.70 28.15 -3.11
N PRO A 173 -31.71 28.33 -2.24
CA PRO A 173 -33.12 28.16 -2.63
C PRO A 173 -33.51 28.96 -3.88
N ASP A 174 -33.04 30.21 -3.96
CA ASP A 174 -33.33 31.17 -5.04
C ASP A 174 -32.20 31.30 -6.09
N GLY A 175 -31.17 30.44 -6.00
CA GLY A 175 -30.02 30.47 -6.89
C GLY A 175 -30.20 29.72 -8.20
N VAL A 176 -29.29 29.95 -9.15
CA VAL A 176 -29.22 29.17 -10.41
C VAL A 176 -29.01 27.68 -10.11
N ILE A 177 -28.21 27.39 -9.09
CA ILE A 177 -28.08 26.06 -8.49
C ILE A 177 -28.98 26.05 -7.25
N SER A 178 -30.08 25.29 -7.31
CA SER A 178 -31.08 25.24 -6.24
C SER A 178 -31.37 23.80 -5.82
N PRO A 179 -31.64 23.54 -4.53
CA PRO A 179 -32.09 22.22 -4.08
C PRO A 179 -33.37 21.75 -4.79
N SER A 180 -34.26 22.68 -5.14
CA SER A 180 -35.55 22.39 -5.78
C SER A 180 -35.41 21.86 -7.23
N THR A 181 -34.40 22.32 -7.95
CA THR A 181 -34.09 21.92 -9.33
C THR A 181 -32.91 20.96 -9.42
N CYS A 182 -32.34 20.54 -8.29
CA CYS A 182 -31.11 19.75 -8.22
C CYS A 182 -31.27 18.36 -8.86
N ILE A 183 -30.51 18.11 -9.93
CA ILE A 183 -30.47 16.82 -10.63
C ILE A 183 -29.96 15.67 -9.75
N TYR A 184 -29.02 15.95 -8.84
CA TYR A 184 -28.47 14.92 -7.95
C TYR A 184 -29.50 14.47 -6.91
N TYR A 185 -30.29 15.42 -6.41
CA TYR A 185 -31.34 15.16 -5.43
C TYR A 185 -32.51 14.38 -6.06
N LYS A 186 -32.93 14.77 -7.27
CA LYS A 186 -33.98 14.05 -8.04
C LYS A 186 -33.60 12.62 -8.35
N LYS A 187 -32.39 12.40 -8.87
CA LYS A 187 -31.86 11.05 -9.16
C LYS A 187 -31.75 10.20 -7.90
N TRP A 188 -31.30 10.78 -6.79
CA TRP A 188 -31.17 10.07 -5.51
C TRP A 188 -32.53 9.70 -4.92
N LEU A 189 -33.53 10.58 -5.03
CA LEU A 189 -34.92 10.32 -4.62
C LEU A 189 -35.73 9.48 -5.61
N GLN A 190 -35.13 9.04 -6.73
CA GLN A 190 -35.82 8.30 -7.80
C GLN A 190 -37.06 9.03 -8.33
N MET A 191 -37.00 10.37 -8.43
CA MET A 191 -38.11 11.20 -8.93
C MET A 191 -38.11 11.39 -10.46
N ASP A 192 -37.11 10.83 -11.16
CA ASP A 192 -37.02 10.84 -12.61
C ASP A 192 -37.63 9.53 -13.16
N PHE A 193 -38.84 9.61 -13.74
CA PHE A 193 -39.48 8.56 -14.56
C PHE A 193 -39.30 8.86 -16.05
#